data_AF-G4ZG78-F1
#
_entry.id   AF-G4ZG78-F1
#
_cell.length_a   1.000
_cell.length_b   1.000
_cell.length_c   1.000
_cell.angle_alpha   90.00
_cell.angle_beta   90.00
_cell.angle_gamma   90.00
#
_symmetry.space_group_name_H-M   'P 1'
#
loop_
_entity.id
_entity.type
_entity.pdbx_description
1 polymer ?
#
loop_
_entity_poly.entity_id
_entity_poly.type
_entity_poly.pdbx_seq_one_letter_code
_entity_poly.pdbx_strand_id
1 'polypeptide(L)'
;TQGRARVGQRAVVKTPPSKGKNLQLQCAVSVEDGLVLHQLQRGSITMDVNAEFVKCIYETVKTSDTYCEYFAGKKVVIVLDNAPAHNQVELRLEEVIAEHGDLELLRLGPYSPMLNPIEGCFSVFKAKVKAYLS
;
A
#
# COMPACT_ATOMS: atom_id res chain seq x y z
N THR A 1 2.52 -24.46 -5.73
CA THR A 1 3.21 -25.61 -6.35
C THR A 1 3.13 -26.76 -5.37
N GLN A 2 2.31 -27.77 -5.68
CA GLN A 2 2.26 -29.00 -4.88
C GLN A 2 3.52 -29.83 -5.18
N GLY A 3 4.13 -30.40 -4.15
CA GLY A 3 5.26 -31.32 -4.32
C GLY A 3 4.75 -32.62 -4.93
N ARG A 4 5.15 -32.92 -6.16
CA ARG A 4 4.87 -34.20 -6.81
C ARG A 4 6.19 -34.95 -6.94
N ALA A 5 6.18 -36.22 -6.57
CA ALA A 5 7.29 -37.13 -6.78
C ALA A 5 6.77 -38.47 -7.30
N ARG A 6 7.66 -39.24 -7.93
CA ARG A 6 7.34 -40.59 -8.40
C ARG A 6 7.10 -41.51 -7.20
N VAL A 7 6.31 -42.58 -7.41
CA VAL A 7 6.06 -43.61 -6.41
C VAL A 7 7.40 -44.17 -5.90
N GLY A 8 7.59 -44.22 -4.58
CA GLY A 8 8.83 -44.62 -3.93
C GLY A 8 9.84 -43.49 -3.67
N GLN A 9 9.56 -42.25 -4.11
CA GLN A 9 10.40 -41.08 -3.83
C GLN A 9 9.71 -40.07 -2.91
N ARG A 10 10.51 -39.42 -2.04
CA ARG A 10 10.01 -38.37 -1.16
C ARG A 10 9.66 -37.12 -1.96
N ALA A 11 8.40 -36.70 -1.92
CA ALA A 11 8.01 -35.39 -2.42
C ALA A 11 8.65 -34.28 -1.59
N VAL A 12 9.32 -33.34 -2.24
CA VAL A 12 9.95 -32.17 -1.60
C VAL A 12 9.32 -30.91 -2.18
N VAL A 13 8.90 -30.01 -1.29
CA VAL A 13 8.45 -28.67 -1.66
C VAL A 13 9.54 -27.69 -1.23
N LYS A 14 10.06 -26.90 -2.17
CA LYS A 14 10.88 -25.74 -1.83
C LYS A 14 9.96 -24.68 -1.24
N THR A 15 10.09 -24.41 0.05
CA THR A 15 9.42 -23.30 0.71
C THR A 15 10.33 -22.08 0.70
N PRO A 16 9.79 -20.86 0.55
CA PRO A 16 10.58 -19.67 0.79
C PRO A 16 11.05 -19.66 2.26
N PRO A 17 12.28 -19.18 2.53
CA PRO A 17 12.75 -19.04 3.90
C PRO A 17 11.82 -18.12 4.68
N SER A 18 11.35 -18.58 5.85
CA SER A 18 10.46 -17.81 6.74
C SER A 18 11.19 -16.75 7.57
N LYS A 19 12.53 -16.76 7.54
CA LYS A 19 13.40 -15.80 8.23
C LYS A 19 14.39 -15.23 7.22
N GLY A 20 14.37 -13.92 7.05
CA GLY A 20 15.20 -13.18 6.10
C GLY A 20 14.95 -11.68 6.16
N LYS A 21 15.73 -10.89 5.43
CA LYS A 21 15.50 -9.45 5.31
C LYS A 21 14.24 -9.21 4.49
N ASN A 22 13.15 -8.81 5.14
CA ASN A 22 11.90 -8.47 4.48
C ASN A 22 12.03 -7.10 3.79
N LEU A 23 11.54 -7.03 2.56
CA LEU A 23 11.32 -5.79 1.83
C LEU A 23 9.86 -5.37 2.04
N GLN A 24 9.64 -4.18 2.57
CA GLN A 24 8.33 -3.57 2.71
C GLN A 24 8.03 -2.71 1.49
N LEU A 25 6.78 -2.75 1.04
CA LEU A 25 6.26 -1.96 -0.06
C LEU A 25 5.04 -1.19 0.45
N GLN A 26 5.10 0.14 0.38
CA GLN A 26 3.95 1.02 0.51
C GLN A 26 3.50 1.43 -0.89
N CYS A 27 2.20 1.43 -1.12
CA CYS A 27 1.61 1.85 -2.39
C CYS A 27 0.34 2.68 -2.13
N ALA A 28 0.08 3.61 -3.03
CA ALA A 28 -1.19 4.31 -3.14
C ALA A 28 -1.73 4.12 -4.55
N VAL A 29 -3.02 3.83 -4.66
CA VAL A 29 -3.69 3.64 -5.94
C VAL A 29 -4.94 4.52 -6.02
N SER A 30 -5.23 4.97 -7.22
CA SER A 30 -6.43 5.69 -7.61
C SER A 30 -7.12 4.93 -8.73
N VAL A 31 -8.45 5.07 -8.84
CA VAL A 31 -9.20 4.50 -9.96
C VAL A 31 -8.81 5.19 -11.27
N GLU A 32 -8.57 6.51 -11.22
CA GLU A 32 -8.28 7.31 -12.41
C GLU A 32 -6.81 7.18 -12.85
N ASP A 33 -5.88 7.24 -11.91
CA ASP A 33 -4.43 7.25 -12.20
C ASP A 33 -3.76 5.87 -12.09
N GLY A 34 -4.48 4.85 -11.59
CA GLY A 34 -3.88 3.56 -11.30
C GLY A 34 -2.89 3.65 -10.12
N LEU A 35 -1.60 3.39 -10.36
CA LEU A 35 -0.57 3.46 -9.31
C LEU A 35 -0.07 4.91 -9.18
N VAL A 36 -0.44 5.57 -8.08
CA VAL A 36 -0.10 6.98 -7.83
C VAL A 36 1.33 7.11 -7.29
N LEU A 37 1.64 6.36 -6.23
CA LEU A 37 2.93 6.43 -5.57
C LEU A 37 3.28 5.07 -4.97
N HIS A 38 4.57 4.73 -4.96
CA HIS A 38 5.07 3.58 -4.25
C HIS A 38 6.42 3.86 -3.58
N GLN A 39 6.67 3.21 -2.44
CA GLN A 39 7.93 3.29 -1.73
C GLN A 39 8.39 1.90 -1.29
N LEU A 40 9.67 1.62 -1.51
CA LEU A 40 10.31 0.39 -1.09
C LEU A 40 11.27 0.69 0.05
N GLN A 41 11.17 -0.05 1.15
CA GLN A 41 12.11 0.07 2.26
C GLN A 41 12.44 -1.28 2.89
N ARG A 42 13.65 -1.40 3.43
CA ARG A 42 14.06 -2.58 4.21
C ARG A 42 13.86 -2.29 5.68
N GLY A 43 13.29 -3.25 6.41
CA GLY A 43 13.01 -3.10 7.84
C GLY A 43 11.54 -2.84 8.11
N SER A 44 11.23 -2.14 9.21
CA SER A 44 9.86 -1.84 9.63
C SER A 44 9.46 -0.43 9.19
N ILE A 45 8.19 -0.27 8.83
CA ILE A 45 7.60 1.04 8.55
C ILE A 45 7.25 1.68 9.90
N THR A 46 7.86 2.82 10.22
CA THR A 46 7.50 3.59 11.42
C THR A 46 6.30 4.51 11.12
N MET A 47 5.63 4.99 12.17
CA MET A 47 4.49 5.91 12.01
C MET A 47 4.89 7.21 11.31
N ASP A 48 6.10 7.73 11.56
CA ASP A 48 6.59 8.96 10.92
C ASP A 48 6.84 8.75 9.42
N VAL A 49 7.43 7.62 9.04
CA VAL A 49 7.61 7.25 7.62
C VAL A 49 6.26 7.09 6.93
N ASN A 50 5.27 6.53 7.64
CA ASN A 50 3.93 6.41 7.08
C ASN A 50 3.22 7.77 6.93
N ALA A 51 3.36 8.69 7.90
CA ALA A 51 2.79 10.03 7.81
C ALA A 51 3.41 10.81 6.64
N GLU A 52 4.73 10.75 6.49
CA GLU A 52 5.42 11.37 5.35
C GLU A 52 4.94 10.78 4.02
N PHE A 53 4.77 9.46 3.94
CA PHE A 53 4.24 8.83 2.74
C PHE A 53 2.83 9.33 2.39
N VAL A 54 1.95 9.51 3.38
CA VAL A 54 0.59 10.08 3.17
C VAL A 54 0.65 11.51 2.67
N LYS A 55 1.56 12.33 3.21
CA LYS A 55 1.79 13.68 2.71
C LYS A 55 2.26 13.67 1.24
N CYS A 56 3.23 12.82 0.89
CA CYS A 56 3.70 12.69 -0.48
C CYS A 56 2.58 12.22 -1.44
N ILE A 57 1.68 11.34 -1.01
CA ILE A 57 0.50 10.95 -1.81
C ILE A 57 -0.34 12.18 -2.12
N TYR A 58 -0.67 13.00 -1.12
CA TYR A 58 -1.47 14.21 -1.32
C TYR A 58 -0.80 15.16 -2.32
N GLU A 59 0.48 15.48 -2.12
CA GLU A 59 1.23 16.36 -3.03
C GLU A 59 1.28 15.81 -4.47
N THR A 60 1.48 14.50 -4.62
CA THR A 60 1.50 13.82 -5.92
C THR A 60 0.13 13.90 -6.60
N VAL A 61 -0.96 13.69 -5.87
CA VAL A 61 -2.33 13.81 -6.41
C VAL A 61 -2.63 15.25 -6.81
N LYS A 62 -2.27 16.23 -5.97
CA LYS A 62 -2.52 17.66 -6.27
C LYS A 62 -1.76 18.17 -7.49
N THR A 63 -0.68 17.51 -7.86
CA THR A 63 0.15 17.85 -9.02
C THR A 63 -0.13 16.97 -10.24
N SER A 64 -1.03 15.98 -10.14
CA SER A 64 -1.37 15.12 -11.27
C SER A 64 -2.24 15.86 -12.30
N ASP A 65 -2.02 15.57 -13.58
CA ASP A 65 -2.81 16.15 -14.68
C ASP A 65 -4.30 15.83 -14.50
N THR A 66 -4.61 14.58 -14.14
CA THR A 66 -5.98 14.12 -13.85
C THR A 66 -6.66 14.98 -12.79
N TYR A 67 -5.97 15.29 -11.69
CA TYR A 67 -6.54 16.15 -10.66
C TYR A 67 -6.71 17.57 -11.18
N CYS A 68 -5.68 18.14 -11.82
CA CYS A 68 -5.71 19.50 -12.35
C CYS A 68 -6.84 19.71 -13.39
N GLU A 69 -7.10 18.72 -14.24
CA GLU A 69 -8.10 18.81 -15.30
C GLU A 69 -9.53 18.53 -14.80
N TYR A 70 -9.72 17.51 -13.96
CA TYR A 70 -11.07 16.99 -13.65
C TYR A 70 -11.50 17.19 -12.20
N PHE A 71 -10.56 17.35 -11.27
CA PHE A 71 -10.85 17.37 -9.83
C PHE A 71 -10.31 18.61 -9.10
N ALA A 72 -9.88 19.64 -9.83
CA ALA A 72 -9.36 20.86 -9.25
C ALA A 72 -10.36 21.50 -8.26
N GLY A 73 -9.89 21.81 -7.06
CA GLY A 73 -10.70 22.36 -5.97
C GLY A 73 -11.60 21.35 -5.26
N LYS A 74 -11.57 20.06 -5.64
CA LYS A 74 -12.22 18.99 -4.88
C LYS A 74 -11.31 18.52 -3.75
N LYS A 75 -11.93 17.98 -2.70
CA LYS A 75 -11.21 17.32 -1.62
C LYS A 75 -10.47 16.08 -2.11
N VAL A 76 -9.28 15.86 -1.59
CA VAL A 76 -8.50 14.64 -1.75
C VAL A 76 -8.78 13.76 -0.52
N VAL A 77 -9.38 12.59 -0.76
CA VAL A 77 -9.66 11.62 0.30
C VAL A 77 -8.66 10.47 0.21
N ILE A 78 -7.85 10.28 1.24
CA ILE A 78 -6.92 9.16 1.34
C ILE A 78 -7.53 8.09 2.26
N VAL A 79 -7.73 6.89 1.71
CA VAL A 79 -8.28 5.75 2.44
C VAL A 79 -7.16 4.90 2.99
N LEU A 80 -7.15 4.71 4.31
CA LEU A 80 -6.18 3.89 5.04
C LEU A 80 -6.89 2.66 5.62
N ASP A 81 -6.20 1.51 5.61
CA ASP A 81 -6.66 0.37 6.40
C ASP A 81 -6.38 0.62 7.89
N ASN A 82 -6.91 -0.26 8.76
CA ASN A 82 -6.73 -0.11 10.20
C ASN A 82 -5.47 -0.81 10.74
N ALA A 83 -4.41 -0.95 9.93
CA ALA A 83 -3.18 -1.57 10.39
C ALA A 83 -2.47 -0.69 11.46
N PRO A 84 -1.76 -1.30 12.42
CA PRO A 84 -1.05 -0.56 13.47
C PRO A 84 -0.04 0.48 12.95
N ALA A 85 0.53 0.25 11.77
CA ALA A 85 1.48 1.17 11.13
C ALA A 85 0.85 2.51 10.76
N HIS A 86 -0.47 2.55 10.61
CA HIS A 86 -1.21 3.78 10.30
C HIS A 86 -1.70 4.50 11.55
N ASN A 87 -1.51 3.96 12.76
CA ASN A 87 -1.94 4.65 13.98
C ASN A 87 -1.33 6.06 14.06
N GLN A 88 -2.11 7.01 14.56
CA GLN A 88 -1.67 8.40 14.81
C GLN A 88 -1.22 9.18 13.54
N VAL A 89 -1.58 8.72 12.33
CA VAL A 89 -1.28 9.47 11.09
C VAL A 89 -2.01 10.80 11.08
N GLU A 90 -3.27 10.84 11.50
CA GLU A 90 -4.07 12.06 11.59
C GLU A 90 -3.43 13.07 12.57
N LEU A 91 -2.97 12.58 13.72
CA LEU A 91 -2.28 13.42 14.71
C LEU A 91 -0.95 13.96 14.18
N ARG A 92 -0.19 13.14 13.44
CA ARG A 92 1.10 13.55 12.85
C ARG A 92 0.95 14.53 11.69
N LEU A 93 -0.19 14.48 11.01
CA LEU A 93 -0.52 15.37 9.89
C LEU A 93 -1.49 16.46 10.30
N GLU A 94 -1.71 16.72 11.59
CA GLU A 94 -2.70 17.70 12.06
C GLU A 94 -2.45 19.09 11.44
N GLU A 95 -1.20 19.56 11.47
CA GLU A 95 -0.82 20.85 10.86
C GLU A 95 -1.04 20.85 9.34
N VAL A 96 -0.68 19.75 8.67
CA VAL A 96 -0.85 19.58 7.22
C VAL A 96 -2.33 19.56 6.84
N ILE A 97 -3.17 18.88 7.62
CA ILE A 97 -4.63 18.82 7.41
C ILE A 97 -5.28 20.18 7.71
N ALA A 98 -4.79 20.91 8.72
CA ALA A 98 -5.27 22.24 9.03
C ALA A 98 -4.91 23.26 7.94
N GLU A 99 -3.69 23.19 7.40
CA GLU A 99 -3.24 24.01 6.27
C GLU A 99 -3.96 23.64 4.97
N HIS A 100 -4.10 22.33 4.72
CA HIS A 100 -4.78 21.76 3.57
C HIS A 100 -6.18 21.26 3.96
N GLY A 101 -7.11 22.18 4.17
CA GLY A 101 -8.50 21.86 4.54
C GLY A 101 -9.29 21.04 3.50
N ASP A 102 -8.66 20.73 2.37
CA ASP A 102 -9.16 19.83 1.33
C ASP A 102 -8.57 18.40 1.40
N LEU A 103 -7.65 18.11 2.33
CA LEU A 103 -7.17 16.76 2.63
C LEU A 103 -8.06 16.10 3.68
N GLU A 104 -8.59 14.93 3.37
CA GLU A 104 -9.40 14.12 4.28
C GLU A 104 -8.84 12.70 4.40
N LEU A 105 -8.66 12.22 5.63
CA LEU A 105 -8.18 10.86 5.91
C LEU A 105 -9.36 10.00 6.36
N LEU A 106 -9.62 8.92 5.62
CA LEU A 106 -10.68 7.97 5.92
C LEU A 106 -10.07 6.63 6.36
N ARG A 107 -10.55 6.09 7.48
CA ARG A 107 -10.15 4.75 7.95
C ARG A 107 -11.21 3.71 7.64
N LEU A 108 -10.75 2.58 7.12
CA LEU A 108 -11.58 1.39 7.00
C LEU A 108 -11.78 0.72 8.37
N GLY A 109 -12.90 0.01 8.51
CA GLY A 109 -13.15 -0.83 9.67
C GLY A 109 -12.09 -1.93 9.83
N PRO A 110 -11.85 -2.44 11.05
CA PRO A 110 -10.97 -3.58 11.27
C PRO A 110 -11.32 -4.76 10.36
N TYR A 111 -10.30 -5.48 9.88
CA TYR A 111 -10.44 -6.72 9.11
C TYR A 111 -11.35 -6.60 7.87
N SER A 112 -11.34 -5.44 7.19
CA SER A 112 -12.19 -5.16 6.03
C SER A 112 -11.42 -5.08 4.69
N PRO A 113 -10.60 -6.07 4.32
CA PRO A 113 -9.79 -6.01 3.09
C PRO A 113 -10.64 -5.99 1.82
N MET A 114 -11.87 -6.53 1.86
CA MET A 114 -12.81 -6.47 0.72
C MET A 114 -13.23 -5.04 0.37
N LEU A 115 -13.07 -4.09 1.29
CA LEU A 115 -13.36 -2.67 1.08
C LEU A 115 -12.11 -1.87 0.68
N ASN A 116 -10.93 -2.52 0.61
CA ASN A 116 -9.69 -1.88 0.22
C ASN A 116 -9.30 -2.28 -1.22
N PRO A 117 -9.53 -1.41 -2.23
CA PRO A 117 -9.30 -1.75 -3.63
C PRO A 117 -7.86 -2.17 -3.94
N ILE A 118 -6.87 -1.69 -3.18
CA ILE A 118 -5.45 -1.97 -3.41
C ILE A 118 -5.07 -3.44 -3.18
N GLU A 119 -5.89 -4.20 -2.44
CA GLU A 119 -5.64 -5.61 -2.17
C GLU A 119 -5.57 -6.44 -3.48
N GLY A 120 -6.40 -6.08 -4.47
CA GLY A 120 -6.35 -6.69 -5.80
C GLY A 120 -5.01 -6.43 -6.50
N CYS A 121 -4.50 -5.20 -6.43
CA CYS A 121 -3.21 -4.80 -6.98
C CYS A 121 -2.08 -5.60 -6.33
N PHE A 122 -2.07 -5.71 -5.00
CA PHE A 122 -1.06 -6.48 -4.28
C PHE A 122 -1.12 -7.98 -4.58
N SER A 123 -2.30 -8.54 -4.79
CA SER A 123 -2.46 -9.95 -5.18
C SER A 123 -1.76 -10.23 -6.51
N VAL A 124 -2.00 -9.41 -7.54
CA VAL A 124 -1.36 -9.53 -8.86
C VAL A 124 0.14 -9.30 -8.77
N PHE A 125 0.58 -8.28 -8.04
CA PHE A 125 1.99 -7.97 -7.84
C PHE A 125 2.74 -9.14 -7.19
N LYS A 126 2.23 -9.66 -6.06
CA LYS A 126 2.83 -10.79 -5.34
C LYS A 126 2.89 -12.04 -6.22
N ALA A 127 1.87 -12.29 -7.05
CA ALA A 127 1.87 -13.41 -7.99
C ALA A 127 2.98 -13.27 -9.05
N LYS A 128 3.15 -12.08 -9.64
CA LYS A 128 4.22 -11.81 -10.62
C LYS A 128 5.62 -11.92 -10.02
N VAL A 129 5.84 -11.34 -8.84
CA VAL A 129 7.12 -11.47 -8.11
C VAL A 129 7.43 -12.94 -7.83
N LYS A 130 6.44 -13.70 -7.38
CA LYS A 130 6.63 -15.13 -7.13
C LYS A 130 7.01 -15.90 -8.39
N ALA A 131 6.38 -15.62 -9.52
CA ALA A 131 6.68 -16.26 -10.80
C ALA A 131 8.07 -15.87 -11.33
N TYR A 132 8.50 -14.63 -11.10
CA TYR A 132 9.84 -14.16 -11.49
C TYR A 132 10.96 -14.80 -10.66
N LEU A 133 10.71 -15.09 -9.38
CA LEU A 133 11.68 -15.68 -8.45
C LEU A 133 11.70 -17.21 -8.44
N SER A 134 10.74 -17.87 -9.11
CA SER A 134 10.58 -19.33 -9.14
C SER A 134 11.24 -19.97 -10.35
#